data_AF-A0AAU7MNA4-F1
#
_entry.id   AF-A0AAU7MNA4-F1
#
_cell.length_a   1.000
_cell.length_b   1.000
_cell.length_c   1.000
_cell.angle_alpha   90.00
_cell.angle_beta   90.00
_cell.angle_gamma   90.00
#
_symmetry.space_group_name_H-M   'P 1'
#
loop_
_entity.id
_entity.type
_entity.pdbx_description
1 polymer ?
#
loop_
_entity_poly.entity_id
_entity_poly.type
_entity_poly.pdbx_seq_one_letter_code
_entity_poly.pdbx_strand_id
1 'polypeptide(L)'
;MIKSTALAALLVVLVAFLGFQYYITSVPDLAEPISVEESRFIERDNSLLVTLQGHEGRHFTLGLRGDIANAPEETALFFIRNPDLVPYVYWPGLRSNDEKRVLELLEDMMEKEGQDDAISQIYEVLKNRN
;
A
#
# COMPACT_ATOMS: atom_id res chain seq x y z
N MET A 1 -3.26 -18.05 41.10
CA MET A 1 -2.36 -16.97 40.62
C MET A 1 -1.84 -17.21 39.20
N ILE A 2 -1.38 -18.41 38.85
CA ILE A 2 -0.90 -18.76 37.48
C ILE A 2 -1.92 -18.48 36.36
N LYS A 3 -3.23 -18.68 36.62
CA LYS A 3 -4.28 -18.40 35.63
C LYS A 3 -4.39 -16.90 35.28
N SER A 4 -4.11 -16.02 36.24
CA SER A 4 -4.13 -14.57 36.03
C SER A 4 -2.92 -14.09 35.24
N THR A 5 -1.73 -14.65 35.51
CA THR A 5 -0.52 -14.34 34.73
C THR A 5 -0.60 -14.88 33.31
N ALA A 6 -1.18 -16.07 33.09
CA ALA A 6 -1.40 -16.61 31.77
C ALA A 6 -2.39 -15.76 30.94
N LEU A 7 -3.46 -15.28 31.57
CA LEU A 7 -4.42 -14.38 30.93
C LEU A 7 -3.78 -13.03 30.57
N ALA A 8 -3.02 -12.44 31.50
CA ALA A 8 -2.32 -11.17 31.25
C ALA A 8 -1.29 -11.31 30.11
N ALA A 9 -0.51 -12.40 30.11
CA ALA A 9 0.43 -12.69 29.03
C ALA A 9 -0.29 -12.86 27.68
N LEU A 10 -1.42 -13.58 27.66
CA LEU A 10 -2.22 -13.75 26.45
C LEU A 10 -2.74 -12.40 25.92
N LEU A 11 -3.22 -11.52 26.79
CA LEU A 11 -3.68 -10.19 26.40
C LEU A 11 -2.55 -9.36 25.80
N VAL A 12 -1.35 -9.39 26.40
CA VAL A 12 -0.18 -8.69 25.85
C VAL A 12 0.17 -9.21 24.45
N VAL A 13 0.16 -10.54 24.25
CA VAL A 13 0.42 -11.14 22.93
C VAL A 13 -0.63 -10.72 21.92
N LEU A 14 -1.91 -10.70 22.29
CA LEU A 14 -3.00 -10.26 21.40
C LEU A 14 -2.85 -8.80 21.01
N VAL A 15 -2.52 -7.91 21.95
CA VAL A 15 -2.28 -6.48 21.64
C VAL A 15 -1.09 -6.32 20.71
N ALA A 16 0.01 -7.04 20.95
CA ALA A 16 1.17 -7.03 20.06
C ALA A 16 0.81 -7.51 18.64
N PHE A 17 0.00 -8.56 18.53
CA PHE A 17 -0.46 -9.07 17.24
C PHE A 17 -1.37 -8.09 16.50
N LEU A 18 -2.31 -7.45 17.21
CA LEU A 18 -3.16 -6.40 16.63
C LEU A 18 -2.34 -5.20 16.15
N GLY A 19 -1.35 -4.77 16.94
CA GLY A 19 -0.43 -3.69 16.57
C GLY A 19 0.41 -4.04 15.34
N PHE A 20 0.94 -5.26 15.28
CA PHE A 20 1.71 -5.74 14.14
C PHE A 20 0.85 -5.87 12.87
N GLN A 21 -0.37 -6.41 12.99
CA GLN A 21 -1.31 -6.49 11.88
C GLN A 21 -1.64 -5.09 11.35
N TYR A 22 -1.99 -4.17 12.25
CA TYR A 22 -2.25 -2.78 11.86
C TYR A 22 -1.05 -2.14 11.17
N TYR A 23 0.17 -2.40 11.68
CA TYR A 23 1.39 -1.92 11.06
C TYR A 23 1.51 -2.43 9.62
N ILE A 24 1.43 -3.74 9.36
CA ILE A 24 1.66 -4.28 8.02
C ILE A 24 0.53 -4.00 7.01
N THR A 25 -0.71 -3.72 7.47
CA THR A 25 -1.87 -3.50 6.58
C THR A 25 -2.26 -2.05 6.39
N SER A 26 -1.67 -1.10 7.12
CA SER A 26 -1.98 0.33 6.92
C SER A 26 -1.04 0.98 5.92
N VAL A 27 -1.57 1.95 5.18
CA VAL A 27 -0.78 2.82 4.30
C VAL A 27 0.24 3.59 5.15
N PRO A 28 1.54 3.54 4.82
CA PRO A 28 2.55 4.28 5.56
C PRO A 28 2.41 5.78 5.30
N ASP A 29 2.63 6.55 6.36
CA ASP A 29 3.00 7.95 6.24
C ASP A 29 4.48 8.00 5.83
N LEU A 30 4.76 8.33 4.57
CA LEU A 30 6.10 8.40 4.01
C LEU A 30 6.64 9.82 4.22
N ALA A 31 7.78 9.92 4.90
CA ALA A 31 8.43 11.21 5.08
C ALA A 31 8.86 11.78 3.72
N GLU A 32 8.44 13.01 3.44
CA GLU A 32 8.81 13.74 2.23
C GLU A 32 10.33 14.05 2.18
N PRO A 33 10.92 14.16 0.97
CA PRO A 33 10.33 13.88 -0.35
C PRO A 33 10.11 12.37 -0.60
N ILE A 34 9.11 12.06 -1.41
CA ILE A 34 8.76 10.69 -1.82
C ILE A 34 9.11 10.55 -3.29
N SER A 35 10.04 9.66 -3.63
CA SER A 35 10.44 9.40 -5.01
C SER A 35 9.97 8.04 -5.50
N VAL A 36 9.89 7.87 -6.82
CA VAL A 36 9.73 6.54 -7.44
C VAL A 36 11.10 5.89 -7.56
N GLU A 37 11.27 4.73 -6.92
CA GLU A 37 12.49 3.94 -7.02
C GLU A 37 12.43 2.98 -8.20
N GLU A 38 11.33 2.24 -8.33
CA GLU A 38 11.13 1.25 -9.39
C GLU A 38 9.68 1.25 -9.85
N SER A 39 9.46 1.27 -11.17
CA SER A 39 8.16 0.98 -11.77
C SER A 39 8.28 -0.25 -12.65
N ARG A 40 7.41 -1.23 -12.42
CA ARG A 40 7.43 -2.51 -13.14
C ARG A 40 6.06 -2.85 -13.67
N PHE A 41 5.99 -2.96 -14.98
CA PHE A 41 4.83 -3.50 -15.67
C PHE A 41 4.98 -5.00 -15.90
N ILE A 42 3.97 -5.77 -15.53
CA ILE A 42 3.92 -7.22 -15.71
C ILE A 42 2.93 -7.52 -16.82
N GLU A 43 3.44 -7.65 -18.05
CA GLU A 43 2.65 -7.89 -19.27
C GLU A 43 1.69 -9.09 -19.17
N ARG A 44 2.10 -10.14 -18.45
CA ARG A 44 1.34 -11.40 -18.36
C ARG A 44 -0.03 -11.25 -17.70
N ASP A 45 -0.12 -10.38 -16.70
CA ASP A 45 -1.34 -10.13 -15.91
C ASP A 45 -1.81 -8.68 -16.04
N ASN A 46 -1.25 -7.95 -17.01
CA ASN A 46 -1.46 -6.51 -17.25
C ASN A 46 -1.36 -5.66 -15.97
N SER A 47 -0.49 -6.08 -15.03
CA SER A 47 -0.42 -5.55 -13.68
C SER A 47 0.70 -4.53 -13.56
N LEU A 48 0.46 -3.45 -12.84
CA LEU A 48 1.41 -2.36 -12.65
C LEU A 48 1.86 -2.34 -11.19
N LEU A 49 3.16 -2.34 -10.96
CA LEU A 49 3.78 -2.13 -9.66
C LEU A 49 4.61 -0.86 -9.67
N VAL A 50 4.56 -0.14 -8.56
CA VAL A 50 5.39 1.04 -8.28
C VAL A 50 5.93 0.89 -6.86
N THR A 51 7.25 1.00 -6.72
CA THR A 51 7.94 1.07 -5.45
C THR A 51 8.33 2.52 -5.20
N LEU A 52 7.76 3.07 -4.14
CA LEU A 52 8.02 4.41 -3.62
C LEU A 52 9.09 4.34 -2.54
N GLN A 53 9.96 5.35 -2.51
CA GLN A 53 10.98 5.53 -1.49
C GLN A 53 10.78 6.89 -0.81
N GLY A 54 10.54 6.87 0.51
CA GLY A 54 10.55 8.10 1.31
C GLY A 54 11.96 8.52 1.74
N HIS A 55 12.12 9.75 2.22
CA HIS A 55 13.42 10.32 2.61
C HIS A 55 14.21 9.51 3.66
N GLU A 56 13.51 8.80 4.54
CA GLU A 56 14.13 7.92 5.54
C GLU A 56 14.58 6.55 4.98
N GLY A 57 14.55 6.35 3.65
CA GLY A 57 14.87 5.08 3.01
C GLY A 57 13.83 3.99 3.25
N ARG A 58 12.60 4.39 3.58
CA ARG A 58 11.47 3.44 3.73
C ARG A 58 10.85 3.19 2.36
N HIS A 59 10.81 1.92 1.97
CA HIS A 59 10.17 1.50 0.74
C HIS A 59 8.70 1.17 0.97
N PHE A 60 7.86 1.61 0.04
CA PHE A 60 6.44 1.28 0.00
C PHE A 60 6.10 0.85 -1.42
N THR A 61 5.66 -0.39 -1.60
CA THR A 61 5.29 -0.88 -2.93
C THR A 61 3.78 -0.89 -3.05
N LEU A 62 3.24 -0.31 -4.10
CA LEU A 62 1.81 -0.36 -4.42
C LEU A 62 1.62 -0.77 -5.88
N GLY A 63 0.46 -1.32 -6.18
CA GLY A 63 0.20 -1.78 -7.54
C GLY A 63 -1.25 -2.12 -7.80
N LEU A 64 -1.57 -2.24 -9.08
CA LEU A 64 -2.85 -2.71 -9.58
C LEU A 64 -2.65 -4.07 -10.21
N ARG A 65 -3.49 -5.03 -9.80
CA ARG A 65 -3.53 -6.37 -10.38
C ARG A 65 -4.78 -6.57 -11.21
N GLY A 66 -4.63 -7.03 -12.45
CA GLY A 66 -5.73 -7.32 -13.36
C GLY A 66 -5.60 -6.55 -14.66
N ASP A 67 -6.63 -6.60 -15.51
CA ASP A 67 -6.60 -5.97 -16.82
C ASP A 67 -6.80 -4.45 -16.75
N ILE A 68 -5.71 -3.71 -16.50
CA ILE A 68 -5.73 -2.23 -16.43
C ILE A 68 -6.17 -1.61 -17.76
N ALA A 69 -5.86 -2.23 -18.89
CA ALA A 69 -6.15 -1.68 -20.21
C ALA A 69 -7.62 -1.81 -20.61
N ASN A 70 -8.25 -2.96 -20.32
CA ASN A 70 -9.62 -3.23 -20.79
C ASN A 70 -10.68 -3.16 -19.67
N ALA A 71 -10.32 -3.45 -18.42
CA ALA A 71 -11.22 -3.48 -17.28
C ALA A 71 -10.62 -2.77 -16.05
N PRO A 72 -10.28 -1.47 -16.16
CA PRO A 72 -9.66 -0.71 -15.09
C PRO A 72 -10.54 -0.54 -13.86
N GLU A 73 -11.82 -0.91 -13.87
CA GLU A 73 -12.71 -0.91 -12.69
C GLU A 73 -12.65 -2.21 -11.89
N GLU A 74 -12.18 -3.31 -12.50
CA GLU A 74 -12.12 -4.65 -11.89
C GLU A 74 -10.74 -4.98 -11.33
N THR A 75 -9.70 -4.20 -11.64
CA THR A 75 -8.35 -4.40 -11.11
C THR A 75 -8.30 -4.25 -9.59
N ALA A 76 -7.57 -5.11 -8.91
CA ALA A 76 -7.43 -5.03 -7.46
C ALA A 76 -6.21 -4.20 -7.08
N LEU A 77 -6.41 -3.17 -6.25
CA LEU A 77 -5.31 -2.47 -5.59
C LEU A 77 -4.66 -3.44 -4.60
N PHE A 78 -3.33 -3.42 -4.54
CA PHE A 78 -2.56 -4.02 -3.48
C PHE A 78 -1.39 -3.14 -3.09
N PHE A 79 -0.90 -3.33 -1.88
CA PHE A 79 0.33 -2.71 -1.45
C PHE A 79 1.09 -3.54 -0.42
N ILE A 80 2.36 -3.21 -0.26
CA ILE A 80 3.33 -3.81 0.66
C ILE A 80 3.98 -2.64 1.41
N ARG A 81 3.65 -2.50 2.69
CA ARG A 81 4.11 -1.37 3.51
C ARG A 81 5.63 -1.30 3.63
N ASN A 82 6.29 -2.44 3.81
CA ASN A 82 7.72 -2.53 4.06
C ASN A 82 8.26 -3.82 3.42
N PRO A 83 8.58 -3.79 2.11
CA PRO A 83 8.99 -4.98 1.37
C PRO A 83 10.27 -5.62 1.93
N ASP A 84 11.16 -4.83 2.52
CA ASP A 84 12.44 -5.31 3.05
C ASP A 84 12.30 -6.12 4.35
N LEU A 85 11.31 -5.75 5.18
CA LEU A 85 11.09 -6.39 6.47
C LEU A 85 10.01 -7.46 6.39
N VAL A 86 8.87 -7.15 5.78
CA VAL A 86 7.70 -8.01 5.72
C VAL A 86 7.07 -7.88 4.33
N PRO A 87 7.36 -8.81 3.39
CA PRO A 87 6.79 -8.81 2.04
C PRO A 87 5.34 -9.32 2.05
N TYR A 88 4.51 -8.77 2.93
CA TYR A 88 3.10 -9.08 3.04
C TYR A 88 2.31 -8.23 2.04
N VAL A 89 1.61 -8.90 1.13
CA VAL A 89 0.73 -8.25 0.16
C VAL A 89 -0.64 -8.04 0.80
N TYR A 90 -0.98 -6.78 1.03
CA TYR A 90 -2.30 -6.39 1.51
C TYR A 90 -3.20 -5.97 0.35
N TRP A 91 -4.45 -6.42 0.40
CA TRP A 91 -5.49 -6.16 -0.59
C TRP A 91 -6.57 -5.31 0.08
N PRO A 92 -6.50 -3.97 0.01
CA PRO A 92 -7.57 -3.12 0.52
C PRO A 92 -8.89 -3.43 -0.18
N GLY A 93 -9.99 -3.28 0.55
CA GLY A 93 -11.32 -3.40 -0.04
C GLY A 93 -11.57 -2.27 -1.04
N LEU A 94 -12.39 -2.55 -2.07
CA LEU A 94 -12.81 -1.54 -3.05
C LEU A 94 -13.50 -0.37 -2.34
N ARG A 95 -13.08 0.88 -2.65
CA ARG A 95 -13.59 2.12 -2.03
C ARG A 95 -13.40 2.19 -0.51
N SER A 96 -12.46 1.41 0.04
CA SER A 96 -12.14 1.43 1.47
C SER A 96 -11.40 2.71 1.86
N ASN A 97 -11.33 3.00 3.16
CA ASN A 97 -10.53 4.11 3.67
C ASN A 97 -9.03 3.94 3.36
N ASP A 98 -8.55 2.70 3.27
CA ASP A 98 -7.16 2.43 2.89
C ASP A 98 -6.91 2.79 1.42
N GLU A 99 -7.85 2.48 0.53
CA GLU A 99 -7.79 2.91 -0.88
C GLU A 99 -7.79 4.44 -1.01
N LYS A 100 -8.64 5.13 -0.24
CA LYS A 100 -8.68 6.60 -0.20
C LYS A 100 -7.36 7.20 0.28
N ARG A 101 -6.73 6.60 1.30
CA ARG A 101 -5.40 7.04 1.77
C ARG A 101 -4.31 6.84 0.72
N VAL A 102 -4.38 5.76 -0.06
CA VAL A 102 -3.47 5.58 -1.20
C VAL A 102 -3.73 6.65 -2.26
N LEU A 103 -5.00 6.97 -2.54
CA LEU A 103 -5.35 8.03 -3.49
C LEU A 103 -4.81 9.39 -3.04
N GLU A 104 -4.98 9.76 -1.78
CA GLU A 104 -4.43 11.00 -1.17
C GLU A 104 -2.90 11.04 -1.31
N LEU A 105 -2.21 9.94 -1.02
CA LEU A 105 -0.76 9.84 -1.17
C LEU A 105 -0.32 10.08 -2.62
N LEU A 106 -1.01 9.48 -3.60
CA LEU A 106 -0.69 9.66 -5.02
C LEU A 106 -1.00 11.08 -5.50
N GLU A 107 -2.06 11.71 -4.98
CA GLU A 107 -2.41 13.10 -5.29
C GLU A 107 -1.33 14.07 -4.80
N ASP A 108 -0.89 13.92 -3.54
CA ASP A 108 0.21 14.71 -2.97
C ASP A 108 1.51 14.57 -3.77
N MET A 109 1.80 13.36 -4.26
CA MET A 109 2.95 13.11 -5.12
C MET A 109 2.82 13.78 -6.48
N MET A 110 1.66 13.71 -7.12
CA MET A 110 1.43 14.34 -8.43
C MET A 110 1.49 15.87 -8.39
N GLU A 111 1.15 16.49 -7.26
CA GLU A 111 1.29 17.94 -7.08
C GLU A 111 2.75 18.39 -6.91
N LYS A 112 3.61 17.53 -6.35
CA LYS A 112 4.96 17.90 -5.89
C LYS A 112 6.09 17.41 -6.80
N GLU A 113 5.99 16.19 -7.32
CA GLU A 113 6.98 15.59 -8.20
C GLU A 113 6.33 15.32 -9.56
N GLY A 114 7.03 15.69 -10.64
CA GLY A 114 6.49 15.61 -12.00
C GLY A 114 5.93 14.22 -12.34
N GLN A 115 4.89 14.21 -13.17
CA GLN A 115 4.09 13.03 -13.55
C GLN A 115 4.97 11.82 -13.95
N ASP A 116 5.13 10.87 -13.04
CA ASP A 116 5.51 9.50 -13.41
C ASP A 116 4.29 8.82 -14.04
N ASP A 117 4.47 8.27 -15.24
CA ASP A 117 3.39 7.68 -16.04
C ASP A 117 2.71 6.51 -15.29
N ALA A 118 3.49 5.74 -14.51
CA ALA A 118 2.95 4.64 -13.71
C ALA A 118 2.12 5.14 -12.53
N ILE A 119 2.59 6.18 -11.82
CA ILE A 119 1.81 6.82 -10.74
C ILE A 119 0.51 7.38 -11.31
N SER A 120 0.58 8.11 -12.42
CA SER A 120 -0.59 8.70 -13.05
C SER A 120 -1.61 7.65 -13.47
N GLN A 121 -1.16 6.50 -14.00
CA GLN A 121 -2.05 5.42 -14.40
C GLN A 121 -2.77 4.81 -13.19
N ILE A 122 -2.07 4.61 -12.06
CA ILE A 122 -2.69 4.10 -10.83
C ILE A 122 -3.67 5.12 -10.25
N TYR A 123 -3.27 6.39 -10.20
CA TYR A 123 -4.11 7.48 -9.73
C TYR A 123 -5.42 7.58 -10.52
N GLU A 124 -5.36 7.58 -11.86
CA GLU A 124 -6.56 7.66 -12.70
C GLU A 124 -7.51 6.48 -12.49
N VAL A 125 -6.98 5.27 -12.33
CA VAL A 125 -7.80 4.09 -12.02
C VAL A 125 -8.50 4.25 -10.67
N LEU A 126 -7.79 4.68 -9.62
CA LEU A 126 -8.36 4.84 -8.28
C LEU A 126 -9.36 6.01 -8.21
N LYS A 127 -9.07 7.10 -8.93
CA LYS A 127 -9.93 8.29 -9.03
C LYS A 127 -11.24 7.99 -9.74
N ASN A 128 -11.21 7.24 -10.84
CA ASN A 128 -12.43 6.90 -11.60
C ASN A 128 -13.39 5.99 -10.83
N ARG A 129 -12.92 5.32 -9.77
CA ARG A 129 -13.72 4.39 -8.96
C ARG A 129 -14.36 5.02 -7.72
N ASN A 130 -13.86 6.17 -7.25
CA ASN A 130 -14.31 6.86 -6.03
C ASN A 130 -15.12 8.12 -6.36
#